data_AF-A0A926LA43-F1
#
_entry.id   AF-A0A926LA43-F1
#
_cell.length_a   1.000
_cell.length_b   1.000
_cell.length_c   1.000
_cell.angle_alpha   90.00
_cell.angle_beta   90.00
_cell.angle_gamma   90.00
#
_symmetry.space_group_name_H-M   'P 1'
#
loop_
_entity.id
_entity.type
_entity.pdbx_description
1 polymer ?
#
loop_
_entity_poly.entity_id
_entity_poly.type
_entity_poly.pdbx_seq_one_letter_code
_entity_poly.pdbx_strand_id
1 'polypeptide(L)'
;MPSEVTSRVKQQRLRRGMTQQDLADKCAQAGVSVDESQISRIERGIFMPRPRLRAVLAELLELDIDDFEQIRQPDIEMSGSAA
;
A
#
# COMPACT_ATOMS: atom_id res chain seq x y z
N MET A 1 7.38 19.36 -10.23
CA MET A 1 7.70 17.92 -10.33
C MET A 1 6.97 17.23 -9.18
N PRO A 2 5.93 16.41 -9.41
CA PRO A 2 5.22 15.80 -8.29
C PRO A 2 6.18 14.84 -7.57
N SER A 3 6.27 14.98 -6.25
CA SER A 3 7.30 14.39 -5.37
C SER A 3 7.41 12.87 -5.50
N GLU A 4 8.53 12.38 -6.03
CA GLU A 4 8.83 10.97 -6.30
C GLU A 4 9.18 10.15 -5.04
N VAL A 5 8.40 10.26 -3.95
CA VAL A 5 8.50 9.27 -2.88
C VAL A 5 7.65 8.06 -3.29
N THR A 6 8.22 7.22 -4.16
CA THR A 6 7.61 5.92 -4.50
C THR A 6 7.73 5.01 -3.28
N SER A 7 6.60 4.53 -2.75
CA SER A 7 6.62 3.65 -1.55
C SER A 7 7.51 2.43 -1.73
N ARG A 8 8.09 1.96 -0.62
CA ARG A 8 8.92 0.74 -0.57
C ARG A 8 8.18 -0.47 -1.14
N VAL A 9 6.89 -0.60 -0.83
CA VAL A 9 5.99 -1.63 -1.37
C VAL A 9 5.98 -1.61 -2.90
N LYS A 10 5.75 -0.44 -3.51
CA LYS A 10 5.72 -0.29 -4.97
C LYS A 10 7.09 -0.60 -5.59
N GLN A 11 8.17 -0.13 -4.99
CA GLN A 11 9.53 -0.41 -5.47
C GLN A 11 9.81 -1.91 -5.49
N GLN A 12 9.53 -2.62 -4.40
CA GLN A 12 9.80 -4.06 -4.30
C GLN A 12 8.92 -4.90 -5.21
N ARG A 13 7.65 -4.52 -5.38
CA ARG A 13 6.75 -5.18 -6.33
C ARG A 13 7.28 -5.06 -7.76
N LEU A 14 7.65 -3.84 -8.18
CA LEU A 14 8.16 -3.59 -9.53
C LEU A 14 9.50 -4.30 -9.79
N ARG A 15 10.40 -4.35 -8.80
CA ARG A 15 11.66 -5.12 -8.90
C ARG A 15 11.43 -6.61 -9.15
N ARG A 16 10.30 -7.16 -8.69
CA ARG A 16 9.91 -8.55 -8.90
C ARG A 16 9.06 -8.76 -10.17
N GLY A 17 8.87 -7.72 -10.98
CA GLY A 17 8.10 -7.80 -12.23
C GLY A 17 6.60 -8.06 -12.02
N MET A 18 6.07 -7.77 -10.83
CA MET A 18 4.67 -8.02 -10.50
C MET A 18 3.78 -6.81 -10.81
N THR A 19 2.60 -7.05 -11.36
CA THR A 19 1.49 -6.08 -11.37
C THR A 19 0.86 -5.98 -9.99
N GLN A 20 0.04 -4.95 -9.75
CA GLN A 20 -0.70 -4.82 -8.47
C GLN A 20 -1.68 -6.00 -8.28
N GLN A 21 -2.28 -6.49 -9.37
CA GLN A 21 -3.12 -7.70 -9.34
C GLN A 21 -2.31 -8.95 -8.96
N ASP A 22 -1.10 -9.14 -9.52
CA ASP A 22 -0.26 -10.29 -9.15
C ASP A 22 0.09 -10.30 -7.65
N LEU A 23 0.33 -9.13 -7.07
CA LEU A 23 0.58 -9.00 -5.63
C LEU A 23 -0.69 -9.31 -4.82
N ALA A 24 -1.85 -8.86 -5.27
CA ALA A 24 -3.13 -9.19 -4.64
C ALA A 24 -3.41 -10.70 -4.66
N ASP A 25 -3.17 -11.35 -5.80
CA ASP A 25 -3.33 -12.80 -5.96
C ASP A 25 -2.36 -13.58 -5.05
N LYS A 26 -1.11 -13.13 -4.91
CA LYS A 26 -0.15 -13.74 -3.98
C LYS A 26 -0.57 -13.58 -2.52
N CYS A 27 -1.11 -12.42 -2.13
CA CYS A 27 -1.69 -12.24 -0.80
C CYS A 27 -2.87 -13.21 -0.57
N ALA A 28 -3.73 -13.39 -1.56
CA ALA A 28 -4.84 -14.33 -1.48
C ALA A 28 -4.36 -15.78 -1.32
N GLN A 29 -3.31 -16.17 -2.06
CA GLN A 29 -2.65 -17.48 -1.91
C GLN A 29 -2.03 -17.67 -0.52
N ALA A 30 -1.54 -16.60 0.11
CA ALA A 30 -1.06 -16.58 1.50
C ALA A 30 -2.19 -16.50 2.55
N GLY A 31 -3.46 -16.61 2.13
CA GLY A 31 -4.62 -16.64 3.02
C GLY A 31 -5.05 -15.26 3.53
N VAL A 32 -4.75 -14.20 2.78
CA VAL A 32 -5.25 -12.83 3.04
C VAL A 32 -5.84 -12.24 1.76
N SER A 33 -7.17 -12.12 1.73
CA SER A 33 -7.86 -11.48 0.61
C SER A 33 -7.59 -9.98 0.61
N VAL A 34 -7.09 -9.47 -0.51
CA VAL A 34 -6.89 -8.06 -0.82
C VAL A 34 -7.10 -7.87 -2.32
N ASP A 35 -7.62 -6.72 -2.75
CA ASP A 35 -7.80 -6.40 -4.17
C ASP A 35 -6.72 -5.43 -4.69
N GLU A 36 -6.64 -5.29 -6.02
CA GLU A 36 -5.71 -4.38 -6.70
C GLU A 36 -5.86 -2.92 -6.23
N SER A 37 -7.09 -2.45 -5.98
CA SER A 37 -7.37 -1.10 -5.51
C SER A 37 -6.82 -0.84 -4.10
N GLN A 38 -6.83 -1.85 -3.24
CA GLN A 38 -6.26 -1.82 -1.90
C GLN A 38 -4.73 -1.78 -1.98
N ILE A 39 -4.12 -2.60 -2.84
CA ILE A 39 -2.68 -2.53 -3.10
C ILE A 39 -2.28 -1.14 -3.59
N SER A 40 -3.02 -0.57 -4.55
CA SER A 40 -2.77 0.79 -5.06
C SER A 40 -2.83 1.86 -3.96
N ARG A 41 -3.79 1.77 -3.03
CA ARG A 41 -3.89 2.68 -1.88
C ARG A 41 -2.75 2.52 -0.88
N ILE A 42 -2.30 1.29 -0.63
CA ILE A 42 -1.12 1.00 0.21
C ILE A 42 0.11 1.62 -0.43
N GLU A 43 0.30 1.42 -1.74
CA GLU A 43 1.46 1.95 -2.46
C GLU A 43 1.52 3.47 -2.52
N ARG A 44 0.37 4.13 -2.38
CA ARG A 44 0.24 5.58 -2.29
C ARG A 44 0.32 6.10 -0.85
N GLY A 45 0.51 5.22 0.14
CA GLY A 45 0.53 5.57 1.57
C GLY A 45 -0.80 6.10 2.11
N ILE A 46 -1.91 5.94 1.38
CA ILE A 46 -3.26 6.37 1.77
C ILE A 46 -3.81 5.44 2.85
N PHE A 47 -3.45 4.16 2.77
CA PHE A 47 -3.98 3.11 3.63
C PHE A 47 -2.85 2.33 4.28
N MET A 48 -2.88 2.28 5.62
CA MET A 48 -2.00 1.42 6.40
C MET A 48 -2.62 0.01 6.46
N PRO A 49 -1.96 -1.03 5.92
CA PRO A 49 -2.50 -2.39 5.96
C PRO A 49 -2.64 -2.90 7.40
N ARG A 50 -3.71 -3.67 7.63
CA ARG A 50 -3.94 -4.36 8.92
C ARG A 50 -2.77 -5.29 9.24
N PRO A 51 -2.48 -5.59 10.53
CA PRO A 51 -1.31 -6.36 10.94
C PRO A 51 -1.08 -7.65 10.15
N ARG A 52 -2.15 -8.44 9.92
CA ARG A 52 -2.07 -9.69 9.14
C ARG A 52 -1.65 -9.47 7.69
N LEU A 53 -2.27 -8.49 7.00
CA LEU A 53 -1.91 -8.15 5.62
C LEU A 53 -0.49 -7.58 5.55
N ARG A 54 -0.09 -6.78 6.55
CA ARG A 54 1.25 -6.21 6.62
C ARG A 54 2.33 -7.27 6.76
N ALA A 55 2.12 -8.27 7.62
CA ALA A 55 3.03 -9.40 7.77
C ALA A 55 3.19 -10.18 6.45
N VAL A 56 2.08 -10.45 5.76
CA VAL A 56 2.12 -11.13 4.45
C VAL A 56 2.85 -10.31 3.41
N LEU A 57 2.60 -9.00 3.33
CA LEU A 57 3.29 -8.11 2.40
C LEU A 57 4.78 -7.99 2.72
N ALA A 58 5.14 -7.93 4.00
CA ALA A 58 6.52 -7.90 4.47
C ALA A 58 7.28 -9.17 4.01
N GLU A 59 6.68 -10.33 4.19
CA GLU A 59 7.23 -11.61 3.73
C GLU A 59 7.36 -11.69 2.20
N LEU A 60 6.27 -11.38 1.46
CA LEU A 60 6.24 -11.48 0.00
C LEU A 60 7.19 -10.52 -0.72
N LEU A 61 7.46 -9.36 -0.11
CA LEU A 61 8.26 -8.29 -0.71
C LEU A 61 9.65 -8.14 -0.10
N GLU A 62 9.99 -8.99 0.88
CA GLU A 62 11.22 -8.88 1.69
C GLU A 62 11.40 -7.47 2.25
N LEU A 63 10.37 -7.00 2.94
CA LEU A 63 10.32 -5.72 3.63
C LEU A 63 10.24 -5.94 5.14
N ASP A 64 10.69 -4.94 5.90
CA ASP A 64 10.38 -4.88 7.32
C ASP A 64 8.92 -4.41 7.52
N ILE A 65 8.31 -4.79 8.64
CA ILE A 65 6.96 -4.36 9.03
C ILE A 65 6.90 -2.85 9.22
N ASP A 66 8.03 -2.22 9.55
CA ASP A 66 8.18 -0.77 9.73
C ASP A 66 8.42 -0.01 8.41
N ASP A 67 8.66 -0.69 7.28
CA ASP A 67 8.82 -0.06 5.96
C ASP A 67 7.50 0.46 5.35
N PHE A 68 6.38 0.24 6.03
CA PHE A 68 5.06 0.67 5.59
C PHE A 68 4.80 2.11 6.05
N GLU A 69 4.97 3.06 5.14
CA GLU A 69 4.71 4.47 5.41
C GLU A 69 3.22 4.82 5.29
N GLN A 70 2.69 5.59 6.24
CA GLN A 70 1.42 6.27 6.10
C GLN A 70 1.71 7.75 5.80
N ILE A 71 1.21 8.25 4.67
CA ILE A 71 1.16 9.69 4.46
C ILE A 71 0.10 10.20 5.44
N ARG A 72 0.54 10.88 6.51
CA ARG A 72 -0.38 11.73 7.28
C ARG A 72 -0.89 12.78 6.30
N GLN A 73 -2.13 12.63 5.84
CA GLN A 73 -2.81 13.77 5.24
C GLN A 73 -2.94 14.80 6.38
N PRO A 74 -2.39 16.02 6.24
CA PRO A 74 -2.80 17.10 7.13
C PRO A 74 -4.32 17.21 6.98
N ASP A 75 -5.03 17.30 8.11
CA ASP A 75 -6.48 17.38 8.17
C ASP A 75 -6.95 18.44 7.17
N ILE A 76 -7.46 18.00 6.01
CA ILE A 76 -8.15 18.90 5.10
C ILE A 76 -9.46 19.16 5.81
N GLU A 77 -9.53 20.29 6.51
CA GLU A 77 -10.74 20.85 7.05
C GLU A 77 -11.82 20.74 5.97
N MET A 78 -12.82 19.91 6.24
CA MET A 78 -14.05 19.83 5.47
C MET A 78 -14.75 21.17 5.61
N SER A 79 -14.36 22.16 4.79
CA SER A 79 -15.15 23.36 4.59
C SER A 79 -16.39 22.94 3.81
N GLY A 80 -17.43 22.58 4.56
CA GLY A 80 -18.78 22.61 4.06
C GLY A 80 -19.11 24.06 3.68
N SER A 81 -19.09 24.37 2.40
CA SER A 81 -19.74 25.58 1.90
C SER A 81 -21.16 25.22 1.50
N ALA A 82 -22.06 25.36 2.47
CA ALA A 82 -23.47 25.63 2.20
C ALA A 82 -23.64 27.15 2.13
N ALA A 83 -24.00 27.67 0.97
CA ALA A 83 -24.78 28.90 0.77
C ALA A 83 -25.18 28.98 -0.71
#